data_AF-A0A396HI38-F1
#
_entry.id   AF-A0A396HI38-F1
#
_cell.length_a   1.000
_cell.length_b   1.000
_cell.length_c   1.000
_cell.angle_alpha   90.00
_cell.angle_beta   90.00
_cell.angle_gamma   90.00
#
_symmetry.space_group_name_H-M   'P 1'
#
loop_
_entity.id
_entity.type
_entity.pdbx_description
1 polymer ?
#
loop_
_entity_poly.entity_id
_entity_poly.type
_entity_poly.pdbx_seq_one_letter_code
_entity_poly.pdbx_strand_id
1 'polypeptide(L)'
;MTTFHKVLLIVTLLSLSCLVFVVEAKVKKNHPTFEIPIPGPDQGIPKPDFETNSKGLWEILSINSGVSAMQINLMPTNKIVVYDATIFRISRLLLPKGVPCVPFQDLKSREDKVDCFAHSMEYDLATNQVRPLKVGIIIIQLEYIFNAI
;
A
#
# COMPACT_ATOMS: atom_id res chain seq x y z
N MET A 1 -17.51 43.10 34.86
CA MET A 1 -17.05 42.27 33.72
C MET A 1 -18.27 41.64 33.05
N THR A 2 -18.72 42.18 31.93
CA THR A 2 -19.99 41.77 31.29
C THR A 2 -19.86 40.42 30.59
N THR A 3 -20.96 39.69 30.41
CA THR A 3 -21.01 38.36 29.77
C THR A 3 -20.28 38.33 28.42
N PHE A 4 -20.30 39.45 27.70
CA PHE A 4 -19.60 39.64 26.43
C PHE A 4 -18.06 39.57 26.55
N HIS A 5 -17.49 40.10 27.64
CA HIS A 5 -16.05 40.06 27.88
C HIS A 5 -15.56 38.64 28.20
N LYS A 6 -16.41 37.81 28.85
CA LYS A 6 -16.09 36.41 29.12
C LYS A 6 -16.07 35.57 27.85
N VAL A 7 -17.03 35.79 26.95
CA VAL A 7 -17.08 35.09 25.65
C VAL A 7 -15.89 35.49 24.77
N LEU A 8 -15.56 36.78 24.73
CA LEU A 8 -14.41 37.26 23.95
C LEU A 8 -13.08 36.67 24.45
N LEU A 9 -12.89 36.58 25.77
CA LEU A 9 -11.72 35.93 26.38
C LEU A 9 -11.63 34.43 26.06
N ILE A 10 -12.75 33.72 26.06
CA ILE A 10 -12.76 32.28 25.75
C ILE A 10 -12.45 32.05 24.27
N VAL A 11 -13.01 32.86 23.37
CA VAL A 11 -12.76 32.75 21.93
C VAL A 11 -11.31 33.12 21.58
N THR A 12 -10.73 34.14 22.23
CA THR A 12 -9.32 34.50 22.02
C THR A 12 -8.38 33.43 22.56
N LEU A 13 -8.66 32.84 23.73
CA LEU A 13 -7.88 31.72 24.29
C LEU A 13 -7.97 30.44 23.43
N LEU A 14 -9.13 30.14 22.83
CA LEU A 14 -9.32 29.01 21.92
C LEU A 14 -8.64 29.22 20.55
N SER A 15 -8.56 30.47 20.06
CA SER A 15 -7.84 30.77 18.82
C SER A 15 -6.31 30.69 19.00
N LEU A 16 -5.80 31.00 20.20
CA LEU A 16 -4.36 30.99 20.49
C LEU A 16 -3.81 29.56 20.64
N SER A 17 -4.64 28.59 21.04
CA SER A 17 -4.25 27.17 21.12
C SER A 17 -4.21 26.44 19.77
N CYS A 18 -4.87 26.98 18.73
CA CYS A 18 -4.84 26.40 17.38
C CYS A 18 -3.64 26.84 16.52
N LEU A 19 -2.94 27.92 16.89
CA LEU A 19 -1.97 28.57 15.99
C LEU A 19 -0.55 28.02 16.04
N VAL A 20 -0.22 27.07 16.91
CA VAL A 20 1.14 26.53 16.96
C VAL A 20 1.11 25.03 17.24
N PHE A 21 0.83 24.22 16.23
CA PHE A 21 1.51 22.93 15.98
C PHE A 21 1.30 22.51 14.51
N VAL A 22 1.68 23.37 13.55
CA VAL A 22 2.11 22.83 12.25
C VAL A 22 3.51 22.28 12.50
N VAL A 23 3.59 21.01 12.90
CA VAL A 23 4.86 20.30 12.94
C VAL A 23 5.24 20.05 11.48
N GLU A 24 6.12 20.90 10.93
CA GLU A 24 6.85 20.55 9.72
C GLU A 24 7.67 19.29 10.04
N ALA A 25 7.14 18.14 9.64
CA ALA A 25 7.86 16.88 9.71
C ALA A 25 9.01 16.94 8.69
N LYS A 26 10.15 17.47 9.14
CA LYS A 26 11.40 17.42 8.37
C LYS A 26 11.81 15.96 8.26
N VAL A 27 11.54 15.35 7.11
CA VAL A 27 12.00 13.99 6.80
C VAL A 27 13.53 13.99 6.87
N LYS A 28 14.08 13.49 7.97
CA LYS A 28 15.51 13.18 8.07
C LYS A 28 15.78 12.11 7.02
N LYS A 29 16.58 12.43 6.00
CA LYS A 29 17.21 11.44 5.10
C LYS A 29 18.29 10.65 5.87
N ASN A 30 17.93 10.09 7.01
CA ASN A 30 18.69 9.00 7.58
C ASN A 30 18.06 7.78 6.96
N HIS A 31 18.67 7.24 5.90
CA HIS A 31 18.37 5.89 5.46
C HIS A 31 18.59 5.01 6.69
N PRO A 32 17.54 4.44 7.31
CA PRO A 32 17.77 3.46 8.33
C PRO A 32 18.45 2.31 7.60
N THR A 33 19.75 2.12 7.84
CA THR A 33 20.31 0.79 7.70
C THR A 33 19.52 -0.05 8.68
N PHE A 34 18.47 -0.68 8.16
CA PHE A 34 17.83 -1.79 8.82
C PHE A 34 18.89 -2.89 8.79
N GLU A 35 19.76 -2.87 9.80
CA GLU A 35 20.49 -4.04 10.19
C GLU A 35 19.41 -5.03 10.60
N ILE A 36 18.98 -5.87 9.66
CA ILE A 36 18.27 -7.10 9.97
C ILE A 36 19.16 -7.75 11.04
N PRO A 37 18.67 -7.98 12.27
CA PRO A 37 19.38 -8.85 13.19
C PRO A 37 19.34 -10.22 12.53
N ILE A 38 20.34 -10.52 11.70
CA ILE A 38 20.59 -11.90 11.29
C ILE A 38 20.94 -12.55 12.62
N PRO A 39 20.10 -13.47 13.13
CA PRO A 39 20.41 -14.15 14.37
C PRO A 39 21.80 -14.73 14.18
N GLY A 40 22.75 -14.32 15.04
CA GLY A 40 24.06 -14.94 15.06
C GLY A 40 23.89 -16.45 15.21
N PRO A 41 24.85 -17.26 14.74
CA PRO A 41 24.72 -18.73 14.70
C PRO A 41 24.40 -19.40 16.05
N ASP A 42 24.48 -18.67 17.17
CA ASP A 42 24.29 -19.17 18.54
C ASP A 42 23.02 -18.67 19.25
N GLN A 43 21.93 -18.34 18.54
CA GLN A 43 20.66 -17.94 19.18
C GLN A 43 19.86 -19.12 19.79
N GLY A 44 20.46 -20.29 19.97
CA GLY A 44 19.77 -21.46 20.54
C GLY A 44 18.59 -21.97 19.72
N ILE A 45 18.39 -21.42 18.51
CA ILE A 45 17.45 -21.94 17.53
C ILE A 45 18.06 -23.25 17.02
N PRO A 46 17.36 -24.40 17.17
CA PRO A 46 17.85 -25.66 16.66
C PRO A 46 18.22 -25.50 15.20
N LYS A 47 19.48 -25.79 14.87
CA LYS A 47 19.92 -25.80 13.49
C LYS A 47 19.00 -26.74 12.71
N PRO A 48 18.47 -26.33 11.55
CA PRO A 48 17.71 -27.24 10.70
C PRO A 48 18.54 -28.50 10.43
N ASP A 49 17.87 -29.64 10.25
CA ASP A 49 18.46 -30.97 10.04
C ASP A 49 19.14 -31.13 8.67
N PHE A 50 19.28 -30.04 7.90
CA PHE A 50 19.97 -29.98 6.63
C PHE A 50 21.11 -28.96 6.64
N GLU A 51 22.26 -29.38 6.10
CA GLU A 51 23.38 -28.49 5.81
C GLU A 51 23.19 -27.89 4.41
N THR A 52 23.31 -26.57 4.29
CA THR A 52 23.29 -25.87 2.99
C THR A 52 24.58 -25.08 2.83
N ASN A 53 25.27 -25.29 1.70
CA ASN A 53 26.45 -24.53 1.31
C ASN A 53 26.10 -23.14 0.73
N SER A 54 24.81 -22.81 0.62
CA SER A 54 24.31 -21.56 0.06
C SER A 54 23.61 -20.71 1.13
N LYS A 55 23.86 -19.40 1.08
CA LYS A 55 23.14 -18.40 1.89
C LYS A 55 21.84 -17.92 1.23
N GLY A 56 21.50 -18.47 0.06
CA GLY A 56 20.46 -17.95 -0.82
C GLY A 56 20.98 -16.82 -1.71
N LEU A 57 20.23 -16.53 -2.78
CA LEU A 57 20.49 -15.43 -3.71
C LEU A 57 19.20 -14.62 -3.87
N TRP A 58 19.35 -13.30 -3.96
CA TRP A 58 18.26 -12.39 -4.26
C TRP A 58 18.49 -11.78 -5.64
N GLU A 59 17.47 -11.79 -6.46
CA GLU A 59 17.48 -11.10 -7.75
C GLU A 59 16.25 -10.21 -7.89
N ILE A 60 16.40 -9.14 -8.67
CA ILE A 60 15.28 -8.26 -8.97
C ILE A 60 14.47 -8.90 -10.09
N LEU A 61 13.27 -9.36 -9.75
CA LEU A 61 12.34 -9.94 -10.72
C LEU A 61 11.70 -8.89 -11.64
N SER A 62 11.35 -7.72 -11.10
CA SER A 62 10.79 -6.61 -11.88
C SER A 62 11.16 -5.27 -11.26
N ILE A 63 11.66 -4.36 -12.09
CA ILE A 63 11.99 -2.98 -11.67
C ILE A 63 10.72 -2.15 -11.42
N ASN A 64 9.63 -2.48 -12.11
CA ASN A 64 8.36 -1.77 -11.96
C ASN A 64 7.20 -2.73 -12.22
N SER A 65 6.50 -3.09 -11.15
CA SER A 65 5.26 -3.87 -11.16
C SER A 65 4.05 -3.08 -11.65
N GLY A 66 4.14 -1.75 -11.73
CA GLY A 66 3.02 -0.87 -12.06
C GLY A 66 2.09 -0.55 -10.87
N VAL A 67 1.97 -1.46 -9.92
CA VAL A 67 1.15 -1.31 -8.69
C VAL A 67 2.01 -1.42 -7.43
N SER A 68 1.63 -0.74 -6.34
CA SER A 68 2.34 -0.84 -5.05
C SER A 68 1.87 -2.09 -4.32
N ALA A 69 2.73 -3.09 -4.21
CA ALA A 69 2.36 -4.36 -3.61
C ALA A 69 2.07 -4.22 -2.10
N MET A 70 0.82 -4.46 -1.71
CA MET A 70 0.41 -4.63 -0.32
C MET A 70 0.11 -6.09 0.01
N GLN A 71 -0.48 -6.83 -0.93
CA GLN A 71 -0.63 -8.28 -0.85
C GLN A 71 -0.15 -8.94 -2.14
N ILE A 72 0.43 -10.15 -2.02
CA ILE A 72 0.96 -10.94 -3.13
C ILE A 72 0.52 -12.39 -2.93
N ASN A 73 -0.07 -13.00 -3.95
CA ASN A 73 -0.44 -14.42 -3.96
C ASN A 73 0.19 -15.13 -5.17
N LEU A 74 0.83 -16.28 -4.94
CA LEU A 74 1.28 -17.16 -6.00
C LEU A 74 0.14 -18.11 -6.40
N MET A 75 -0.16 -18.18 -7.69
CA MET A 75 -1.20 -19.03 -8.25
C MET A 75 -0.64 -20.36 -8.74
N PRO A 76 -1.44 -21.45 -8.76
CA PRO A 76 -1.04 -22.75 -9.33
C PRO A 76 -0.60 -22.68 -10.81
N THR A 77 -1.01 -21.63 -11.53
CA THR A 77 -0.65 -21.37 -12.93
C THR A 77 0.72 -20.70 -13.10
N ASN A 78 1.56 -20.68 -12.06
CA ASN A 78 2.86 -20.00 -12.05
C ASN A 78 2.77 -18.50 -12.37
N LYS A 79 1.72 -17.86 -11.87
CA LYS A 79 1.52 -16.40 -11.96
C LYS A 79 1.35 -15.82 -10.57
N ILE A 80 1.73 -14.58 -10.40
CA ILE A 80 1.60 -13.86 -9.14
C ILE A 80 0.50 -12.82 -9.28
N VAL A 81 -0.44 -12.79 -8.35
CA VAL A 81 -1.43 -11.71 -8.26
C VAL A 81 -1.03 -10.75 -7.16
N VAL A 82 -0.91 -9.48 -7.51
CA VAL A 82 -0.53 -8.40 -6.59
C VAL A 82 -1.71 -7.47 -6.39
N TYR A 83 -1.92 -7.01 -5.16
CA TYR A 83 -2.96 -6.06 -4.78
C TYR A 83 -2.35 -4.83 -4.12
N ASP A 84 -2.88 -3.66 -4.47
CA ASP A 84 -2.61 -2.34 -3.91
C ASP A 84 -3.88 -1.82 -3.22
N ALA A 85 -3.75 -0.87 -2.31
CA ALA A 85 -4.92 -0.21 -1.75
C ALA A 85 -5.50 0.80 -2.74
N THR A 86 -6.76 0.57 -3.11
CA THR A 86 -7.53 1.43 -4.00
C THR A 86 -7.60 2.88 -3.51
N ILE A 87 -7.46 3.14 -2.20
CA ILE A 87 -7.56 4.49 -1.61
C ILE A 87 -6.50 5.48 -2.12
N PHE A 88 -5.33 4.99 -2.58
CA PHE A 88 -4.25 5.85 -3.06
C PHE A 88 -4.44 6.31 -4.51
N ARG A 89 -5.41 5.72 -5.23
CA ARG A 89 -5.88 6.07 -6.58
C ARG A 89 -4.86 5.94 -7.70
N ILE A 90 -3.76 6.68 -7.65
CA ILE A 90 -2.81 6.75 -8.77
C ILE A 90 -1.76 5.64 -8.61
N SER A 91 -1.75 4.72 -9.58
CA SER A 91 -0.66 3.77 -9.78
C SER A 91 0.09 4.08 -11.08
N ARG A 92 1.13 3.31 -11.41
CA ARG A 92 1.88 3.43 -12.67
C ARG A 92 1.28 2.57 -13.79
N LEU A 93 0.12 1.96 -13.54
CA LEU A 93 -0.53 1.04 -14.47
C LEU A 93 -1.95 1.49 -14.73
N LEU A 94 -2.30 1.68 -16.00
CA LEU A 94 -3.66 2.01 -16.41
C LEU A 94 -4.48 0.75 -16.65
N LEU A 95 -5.79 0.84 -16.44
CA LEU A 95 -6.71 -0.18 -16.92
C LEU A 95 -6.68 -0.24 -18.45
N PRO A 96 -6.85 -1.43 -19.06
CA PRO A 96 -6.86 -1.58 -20.51
C PRO A 96 -7.95 -0.73 -21.18
N LYS A 97 -7.70 -0.30 -22.43
CA LYS A 97 -8.70 0.44 -23.23
C LYS A 97 -9.99 -0.39 -23.33
N GLY A 98 -11.13 0.28 -23.12
CA GLY A 98 -12.45 -0.36 -23.15
C GLY A 98 -12.89 -0.99 -21.82
N VAL A 99 -12.01 -1.07 -20.82
CA VAL A 99 -12.41 -1.49 -19.46
C VAL A 99 -13.00 -0.28 -18.73
N PRO A 100 -14.25 -0.36 -18.20
CA PRO A 100 -14.84 0.74 -17.45
C PRO A 100 -14.05 1.04 -16.17
N CYS A 101 -13.75 2.31 -15.94
CA CYS A 101 -13.10 2.79 -14.72
C CYS A 101 -13.97 2.56 -13.48
N VAL A 102 -13.37 2.58 -12.30
CA VAL A 102 -14.07 2.34 -11.03
C VAL A 102 -14.58 3.67 -10.48
N PRO A 103 -15.90 3.85 -10.27
CA PRO A 103 -16.42 5.06 -9.67
C PRO A 103 -16.04 5.13 -8.17
N PHE A 104 -15.75 6.32 -7.68
CA PHE A 104 -15.53 6.58 -6.26
C PHE A 104 -16.01 7.98 -5.89
N GLN A 105 -16.37 8.19 -4.64
CA GLN A 105 -16.66 9.52 -4.12
C GLN A 105 -15.40 10.14 -3.50
N ASP A 106 -15.04 11.34 -3.95
CA ASP A 106 -13.93 12.09 -3.39
C ASP A 106 -14.29 12.57 -1.98
N LEU A 107 -13.52 12.16 -0.97
CA LEU A 107 -13.82 12.49 0.42
C LEU A 107 -13.70 13.99 0.72
N LYS A 108 -12.93 14.74 -0.07
CA LYS A 108 -12.69 16.18 0.13
C LYS A 108 -13.73 17.03 -0.61
N SER A 109 -13.98 16.75 -1.89
CA SER A 109 -14.94 17.50 -2.69
C SER A 109 -16.38 16.97 -2.61
N ARG A 110 -16.58 15.73 -2.14
CA ARG A 110 -17.87 14.99 -2.15
C ARG A 110 -18.43 14.80 -3.55
N GLU A 111 -17.58 14.86 -4.57
CA GLU A 111 -17.95 14.65 -5.97
C GLU A 111 -17.70 13.19 -6.36
N ASP A 112 -18.55 12.68 -7.25
CA ASP A 112 -18.33 11.38 -7.87
C ASP A 112 -17.25 11.52 -8.96
N LYS A 113 -16.20 10.71 -8.83
CA LYS A 113 -15.05 10.65 -9.73
C LYS A 113 -14.84 9.22 -10.20
N VAL A 114 -13.93 9.05 -11.15
CA VAL A 114 -13.55 7.75 -11.69
C VAL A 114 -12.06 7.50 -11.53
N ASP A 115 -11.72 6.26 -11.18
CA ASP A 115 -10.36 5.76 -11.09
C ASP A 115 -10.10 4.77 -12.22
N CYS A 116 -9.23 5.17 -13.14
CA CYS A 116 -8.84 4.39 -14.31
C CYS A 116 -7.47 3.71 -14.14
N PHE A 117 -6.88 3.78 -12.95
CA PHE A 117 -5.62 3.10 -12.64
C PHE A 117 -5.91 1.69 -12.09
N ALA A 118 -5.00 0.78 -12.37
CA ALA A 118 -5.07 -0.57 -11.84
C ALA A 118 -4.52 -0.59 -10.41
N HIS A 119 -5.28 -1.21 -9.52
CA HIS A 119 -4.91 -1.48 -8.12
C HIS A 119 -4.65 -2.96 -7.86
N SER A 120 -4.57 -3.73 -8.93
CA SER A 120 -4.09 -5.09 -8.92
C SER A 120 -3.47 -5.42 -10.26
N MET A 121 -2.55 -6.36 -10.26
CA MET A 121 -1.98 -6.90 -11.48
C MET A 121 -1.66 -8.37 -11.32
N GLU A 122 -1.66 -9.06 -12.45
CA GLU A 122 -1.11 -10.40 -12.60
C GLU A 122 0.29 -10.27 -13.22
N TYR A 123 1.27 -10.90 -12.60
CA TYR A 123 2.63 -11.02 -13.10
C TYR A 123 2.87 -12.45 -13.56
N ASP A 124 3.30 -12.62 -14.80
CA ASP A 124 3.63 -13.90 -15.38
C ASP A 124 5.12 -14.22 -15.22
N LEU A 125 5.45 -15.19 -14.38
CA LEU A 125 6.84 -15.58 -14.12
C LEU A 125 7.55 -16.16 -15.34
N ALA A 126 6.81 -16.71 -16.32
CA ALA A 126 7.42 -17.31 -17.51
C ALA A 126 7.80 -16.25 -18.56
N THR A 127 7.05 -15.15 -18.63
CA THR A 127 7.21 -14.14 -19.68
C THR A 127 7.70 -12.79 -19.14
N ASN A 128 7.77 -12.63 -17.81
CA ASN A 128 8.05 -11.38 -17.11
C ASN A 128 7.11 -10.24 -17.52
N GLN A 129 5.87 -10.56 -17.90
CA GLN A 129 4.86 -9.59 -18.32
C GLN A 129 3.87 -9.31 -17.19
N VAL A 130 3.35 -8.07 -17.22
CA VAL A 130 2.35 -7.58 -16.28
C VAL A 130 1.03 -7.38 -17.00
N ARG A 131 -0.06 -7.90 -16.43
CA ARG A 131 -1.44 -7.68 -16.87
C ARG A 131 -2.22 -6.93 -15.80
N PRO A 132 -2.76 -5.73 -16.09
CA PRO A 132 -3.58 -4.99 -15.13
C PRO A 132 -4.87 -5.75 -14.82
N LEU A 133 -5.29 -5.75 -13.55
CA LEU A 133 -6.55 -6.33 -13.09
C LEU A 133 -7.44 -5.23 -12.51
N LYS A 134 -8.72 -5.24 -12.92
CA LYS A 134 -9.73 -4.36 -12.33
C LYS A 134 -10.22 -4.99 -11.03
N VAL A 135 -10.11 -4.24 -9.93
CA VAL A 135 -10.70 -4.59 -8.63
C VAL A 135 -11.82 -3.61 -8.34
N GLY A 136 -13.00 -4.11 -7.99
CA GLY A 136 -14.15 -3.27 -7.64
C GLY A 136 -14.10 -2.79 -6.19
N ILE A 137 -14.83 -1.72 -5.88
CA ILE A 137 -15.17 -1.33 -4.52
C ILE A 137 -16.37 -2.17 -4.10
N ILE A 138 -16.13 -3.44 -3.83
CA ILE A 138 -16.92 -4.19 -2.87
C ILE A 138 -15.86 -4.66 -1.88
N ILE A 139 -16.10 -4.39 -0.60
CA ILE A 139 -15.33 -4.90 0.53
C ILE A 139 -14.77 -6.26 0.17
N ILE A 140 -13.49 -6.48 0.46
CA ILE A 140 -12.80 -7.78 0.41
C ILE A 140 -13.77 -8.90 0.88
N GLN A 141 -14.55 -9.42 -0.05
CA GLN A 141 -15.34 -10.63 0.05
C GLN A 141 -14.72 -11.47 -1.05
N LEU A 142 -13.71 -12.28 -0.73
CA LEU A 142 -13.88 -13.68 -0.31
C LEU A 142 -14.66 -14.55 -1.31
N GLU A 143 -15.40 -14.00 -2.29
CA GLU A 143 -16.15 -14.78 -3.29
C GLU A 143 -15.33 -15.12 -4.54
N TYR A 144 -14.33 -14.31 -4.91
CA TYR A 144 -13.50 -14.63 -6.08
C TYR A 144 -12.37 -15.64 -5.79
N ILE A 145 -11.96 -15.79 -4.52
CA ILE A 145 -10.95 -16.80 -4.13
C ILE A 145 -11.60 -18.17 -3.91
N PHE A 146 -12.88 -18.24 -3.49
CA PHE A 146 -13.55 -19.52 -3.25
C PHE A 146 -14.01 -20.26 -4.51
N ASN A 147 -14.16 -19.58 -5.65
CA ASN A 147 -14.54 -20.24 -6.91
C ASN A 147 -13.34 -20.77 -7.72
N ALA A 148 -12.13 -20.74 -7.14
CA ALA A 148 -10.90 -21.22 -7.77
C ALA A 148 -10.18 -22.32 -6.96
N ILE A 149 -10.87 -22.91 -5.96
CA ILE A 149 -10.49 -24.13 -5.23
C ILE A 149 -11.63 -25.12 -5.38
#